data_AF-A0A7N5JY37-F1
#
_entry.id   AF-A0A7N5JY37-F1
#
_cell.length_a   1.000
_cell.length_b   1.000
_cell.length_c   1.000
_cell.angle_alpha   90.00
_cell.angle_beta   90.00
_cell.angle_gamma   90.00
#
_symmetry.space_group_name_H-M   'P 1'
#
loop_
_entity.id
_entity.type
_entity.pdbx_description
1 polymer ?
#
loop_
_entity_poly.entity_id
_entity_poly.type
_entity_poly.pdbx_seq_one_letter_code
_entity_poly.pdbx_strand_id
1 'polypeptide(L)'
;MAAKELLLWCIALVWLSALTEAVEKAPVVQVYSRYPVENGKENTLHCFTEDFHPPKINVTLLKNNVKITDTKQVEHSALQVPIVVKWDASY
;
A
#
# COMPACT_ATOMS: atom_id res chain seq x y z
N MET A 1 -22.27 45.67 9.53
CA MET A 1 -20.94 45.67 8.89
C MET A 1 -20.18 44.36 9.09
N ALA A 2 -20.27 43.70 10.26
CA ALA A 2 -19.52 42.46 10.56
C ALA A 2 -19.91 41.20 9.74
N ALA A 3 -21.20 41.00 9.42
CA ALA A 3 -21.66 39.76 8.78
C ALA A 3 -21.16 39.57 7.32
N LYS A 4 -21.01 40.66 6.57
CA LYS A 4 -20.50 40.63 5.19
C LYS A 4 -19.01 40.28 5.17
N GLU A 5 -18.26 40.87 6.08
CA GLU A 5 -16.83 40.57 6.23
C GLU A 5 -16.64 39.11 6.67
N LEU A 6 -17.40 38.62 7.65
CA LEU A 6 -17.36 37.20 8.04
C LEU A 6 -17.67 36.26 6.87
N LEU A 7 -18.67 36.59 6.04
CA LEU A 7 -19.02 35.81 4.86
C LEU A 7 -17.86 35.77 3.84
N LEU A 8 -17.23 36.92 3.57
CA LEU A 8 -16.09 37.02 2.66
C LEU A 8 -14.89 36.20 3.16
N TRP A 9 -14.62 36.22 4.46
CA TRP A 9 -13.58 35.40 5.08
C TRP A 9 -13.88 33.90 4.98
N CYS A 10 -15.12 33.47 5.21
CA CYS A 10 -15.51 32.08 5.02
C CYS A 10 -15.32 31.62 3.57
N ILE A 11 -15.71 32.45 2.59
CA ILE A 11 -15.51 32.14 1.16
C ILE A 11 -14.01 32.03 0.86
N ALA A 12 -13.20 32.98 1.33
CA ALA A 12 -11.75 32.94 1.14
C ALA A 12 -11.10 31.68 1.74
N LEU A 13 -11.53 31.24 2.93
CA LEU A 13 -11.04 30.02 3.57
C LEU A 13 -11.44 28.75 2.81
N VAL A 14 -12.68 28.69 2.30
CA VAL A 14 -13.15 27.56 1.47
C VAL A 14 -12.34 27.48 0.18
N TRP A 15 -12.11 28.60 -0.50
CA TRP A 15 -11.27 28.66 -1.71
C TRP A 15 -9.82 28.23 -1.43
N LEU A 16 -9.25 28.63 -0.28
CA LEU A 16 -7.90 28.21 0.11
C LEU A 16 -7.82 26.71 0.39
N SER A 17 -8.84 26.13 1.02
CA SER A 17 -8.90 24.68 1.28
C SER A 17 -9.06 23.83 0.02
N ALA A 18 -9.65 24.38 -1.05
CA ALA A 18 -9.75 23.68 -2.33
C ALA A 18 -8.39 23.51 -3.04
N LEU A 19 -7.36 24.27 -2.64
CA LEU A 19 -6.01 24.15 -3.17
C LEU A 19 -5.19 23.03 -2.50
N THR A 20 -5.68 22.44 -1.40
CA THR A 20 -5.01 21.32 -0.74
C THR A 20 -5.46 19.99 -1.33
N GLU A 21 -4.98 19.66 -2.52
CA GLU A 21 -5.10 18.31 -3.07
C GLU A 21 -4.02 17.39 -2.49
N ALA A 22 -4.39 16.15 -2.20
CA ALA A 22 -3.47 15.10 -1.78
C ALA A 22 -2.57 14.71 -2.96
N VAL A 23 -1.27 15.01 -2.89
CA VAL A 23 -0.31 14.58 -3.92
C VAL A 23 -0.22 13.05 -3.90
N GLU A 24 -0.54 12.42 -5.02
CA GLU A 24 -0.40 10.97 -5.17
C GLU A 24 1.07 10.57 -5.26
N LYS A 25 1.43 9.55 -4.49
CA LYS A 25 2.76 8.97 -4.45
C LYS A 25 2.66 7.47 -4.53
N ALA A 26 3.25 6.90 -5.59
CA ALA A 26 3.28 5.47 -5.81
C ALA A 26 4.13 4.75 -4.75
N PRO A 27 3.74 3.53 -4.32
CA PRO A 27 4.51 2.76 -3.36
C PRO A 27 5.82 2.24 -3.95
N VAL A 28 6.85 2.27 -3.11
CA VAL A 28 8.07 1.48 -3.32
C VAL A 28 7.80 0.07 -2.79
N VAL A 29 7.99 -0.95 -3.62
CA VAL A 29 7.67 -2.35 -3.29
C VAL A 29 8.95 -3.18 -3.26
N GLN A 30 9.13 -3.93 -2.19
CA GLN A 30 10.24 -4.86 -2.00
C GLN A 30 9.70 -6.25 -1.66
N VAL A 31 10.15 -7.27 -2.37
CA VAL A 31 9.77 -8.66 -2.11
C VAL A 31 11.00 -9.46 -1.72
N TYR A 32 10.97 -10.10 -0.56
CA TYR A 32 12.09 -10.87 -0.05
C TYR A 32 11.63 -12.13 0.69
N SER A 33 12.49 -13.15 0.70
CA SER A 33 12.26 -14.37 1.47
C SER A 33 12.83 -14.25 2.88
N ARG A 34 12.18 -14.89 3.85
CA ARG A 34 12.66 -14.98 5.23
C ARG A 34 13.96 -15.78 5.31
N TYR A 35 14.05 -16.86 4.55
CA TYR A 35 15.22 -17.74 4.47
C TYR A 35 15.79 -17.77 3.05
N PRO A 36 17.04 -18.23 2.83
CA PRO A 36 17.55 -18.52 1.50
C PRO A 36 16.62 -19.44 0.70
N VAL A 37 16.58 -19.24 -0.61
CA VAL A 37 15.72 -20.01 -1.51
C VAL A 37 16.32 -21.40 -1.70
N GLU A 38 15.56 -22.43 -1.33
CA GLU A 38 15.90 -23.83 -1.52
C GLU A 38 14.70 -24.55 -2.16
N ASN A 39 14.94 -25.29 -3.24
CA ASN A 39 13.88 -26.02 -3.95
C ASN A 39 13.25 -27.10 -3.06
N GLY A 40 11.92 -27.18 -3.08
CA GLY A 40 11.15 -28.14 -2.28
C GLY A 40 11.03 -27.78 -0.80
N LYS A 41 11.73 -26.75 -0.31
CA LYS A 41 11.62 -26.27 1.07
C LYS A 41 10.60 -25.17 1.19
N GLU A 42 9.85 -25.21 2.29
CA GLU A 42 8.89 -24.18 2.64
C GLU A 42 9.61 -22.91 3.10
N ASN A 43 9.14 -21.76 2.63
CA ASN A 43 9.69 -20.47 2.98
C ASN A 43 8.57 -19.44 3.12
N THR A 44 8.85 -18.34 3.81
CA THR A 44 7.94 -17.20 3.91
C THR A 44 8.45 -16.07 3.03
N LEU A 45 7.65 -15.63 2.06
CA LEU A 45 7.87 -14.39 1.33
C LEU A 45 7.21 -13.22 2.05
N HIS A 46 7.87 -12.09 2.02
CA HIS A 46 7.39 -10.83 2.54
C HIS A 46 7.28 -9.84 1.39
N CYS A 47 6.11 -9.21 1.25
CA CYS A 47 5.92 -8.04 0.39
C CYS A 47 5.89 -6.80 1.26
N PHE A 48 6.92 -5.97 1.18
CA PHE A 48 7.07 -4.73 1.93
C PHE A 48 6.79 -3.53 1.03
N THR A 49 5.89 -2.64 1.44
CA THR A 49 5.53 -1.44 0.67
C THR A 49 5.68 -0.19 1.50
N GLU A 50 6.43 0.78 0.98
CA GLU A 50 6.76 2.03 1.68
C GLU A 50 6.51 3.26 0.80
N ASP A 51 6.53 4.42 1.46
CA ASP A 51 6.61 5.73 0.81
C ASP A 51 5.48 6.07 -0.19
N PHE A 52 4.24 5.66 0.13
CA PHE A 52 3.05 5.93 -0.68
C PHE A 52 2.05 6.86 0.00
N HIS A 53 1.29 7.56 -0.84
CA HIS A 53 0.19 8.43 -0.43
C HIS A 53 -0.87 8.47 -1.55
N PRO A 54 -2.18 8.39 -1.24
CA PRO A 54 -2.80 8.24 0.08
C PRO A 54 -2.57 6.84 0.71
N PRO A 55 -2.78 6.66 2.03
CA PRO A 55 -2.42 5.43 2.76
C PRO A 55 -3.30 4.20 2.44
N LYS A 56 -4.22 4.31 1.48
CA LYS A 56 -5.12 3.22 1.08
C LYS A 56 -4.62 2.58 -0.20
N ILE A 57 -4.14 1.33 -0.09
CA ILE A 57 -3.62 0.54 -1.23
C ILE A 57 -4.24 -0.86 -1.24
N ASN A 58 -4.20 -1.52 -2.40
CA ASN A 58 -4.55 -2.93 -2.54
C ASN A 58 -3.32 -3.71 -3.02
N VAL A 59 -2.92 -4.73 -2.26
CA VAL A 59 -1.76 -5.57 -2.57
C VAL A 59 -2.22 -6.98 -2.90
N THR A 60 -1.95 -7.44 -4.12
CA THR A 60 -2.24 -8.80 -4.58
C THR A 60 -0.95 -9.55 -4.88
N LEU A 61 -0.76 -10.71 -4.25
CA LEU A 61 0.37 -11.59 -4.56
C LEU A 61 -0.06 -12.65 -5.59
N LEU A 62 0.82 -12.87 -6.57
CA LEU A 62 0.62 -13.83 -7.65
C LEU A 62 1.74 -14.88 -7.59
N LYS A 63 1.40 -16.16 -7.70
CA LYS A 63 2.35 -17.24 -8.01
C LYS A 63 2.01 -17.76 -9.40
N ASN A 64 2.95 -17.69 -10.35
CA ASN A 64 2.74 -18.14 -11.73
C ASN A 64 1.45 -17.55 -12.36
N ASN A 65 1.25 -16.24 -12.19
CA ASN A 65 0.05 -15.48 -12.61
C ASN A 65 -1.27 -15.87 -11.91
N VAL A 66 -1.25 -16.77 -10.93
CA VAL A 66 -2.41 -17.15 -10.14
C VAL A 66 -2.40 -16.41 -8.80
N LYS A 67 -3.52 -15.75 -8.47
CA LYS A 67 -3.70 -15.06 -7.19
C LYS A 67 -3.61 -16.04 -6.04
N ILE A 68 -2.76 -15.72 -5.07
CA ILE A 68 -2.64 -16.52 -3.85
C ILE A 68 -3.70 -16.02 -2.87
N THR A 69 -4.57 -16.92 -2.44
CA THR A 69 -5.71 -16.59 -1.57
C THR A 69 -5.37 -16.65 -0.09
N ASP A 70 -4.36 -17.43 0.30
CA ASP A 70 -3.87 -17.55 1.68
C ASP A 70 -2.86 -16.44 2.02
N THR A 71 -3.31 -15.20 1.94
CA THR A 71 -2.51 -14.03 2.35
C THR A 71 -3.08 -13.45 3.62
N LYS A 72 -2.24 -13.26 4.64
CA LYS A 72 -2.62 -12.48 5.82
C LYS A 72 -2.43 -11.01 5.50
N GLN A 73 -3.49 -10.34 5.04
CA GLN A 73 -3.49 -8.88 4.93
C GLN A 73 -3.61 -8.26 6.32
N VAL A 74 -2.75 -7.30 6.62
CA VAL A 74 -2.80 -6.54 7.87
C VAL A 74 -3.64 -5.30 7.60
N GLU A 75 -4.82 -5.19 8.22
CA GLU A 75 -5.84 -4.19 7.88
C GLU A 75 -5.45 -2.72 8.18
N HIS A 76 -4.30 -2.48 8.82
CA HIS A 76 -3.77 -1.14 9.01
C HIS A 76 -2.46 -0.99 8.25
N SER A 77 -2.52 -0.28 7.12
CA SER A 77 -1.35 0.27 6.41
C SER A 77 -0.28 -0.78 6.12
N ALA A 78 -0.55 -1.69 5.19
CA ALA A 78 0.29 -2.85 4.92
C ALA A 78 1.76 -2.46 4.67
N LEU A 79 2.59 -2.54 5.71
CA LEU A 79 4.04 -2.42 5.58
C LEU A 79 4.63 -3.78 5.24
N GLN A 80 3.99 -4.92 5.56
CA GLN A 80 4.54 -6.24 5.22
C GLN A 80 3.46 -7.33 5.15
N VAL A 81 3.32 -8.01 4.01
CA VAL A 81 2.41 -9.17 3.85
C VAL A 81 3.23 -10.47 3.85
N PRO A 82 3.12 -11.33 4.88
CA PRO A 82 3.78 -12.63 4.90
C PRO A 82 2.96 -13.67 4.13
N ILE A 83 3.65 -14.51 3.35
CA ILE A 83 3.04 -15.64 2.66
C ILE A 83 3.95 -16.85 2.65
N VAL A 84 3.38 -18.04 2.84
CA VAL A 84 4.12 -19.29 2.77
C VAL A 84 4.16 -19.79 1.33
N VAL A 85 5.35 -20.03 0.80
CA VAL A 85 5.56 -20.58 -0.54
C VAL A 85 6.52 -21.76 -0.49
N LYS A 86 6.31 -22.72 -1.39
CA LYS A 86 7.29 -23.74 -1.75
C LYS A 86 7.78 -23.45 -3.16
N TRP A 87 9.09 -23.35 -3.31
CA TRP A 87 9.75 -23.17 -4.59
C TRP A 87 9.74 -24.50 -5.33
N ASP A 88 8.98 -24.56 -6.42
CA ASP A 88 9.04 -25.65 -7.38
C ASP A 88 10.14 -25.34 -8.40
N ALA A 89 10.89 -26.36 -8.80
CA ALA A 89 11.99 -26.24 -9.77
C ALA A 89 11.49 -26.05 -11.22
N SER A 90 10.26 -25.58 -11.38
CA SER A 90 9.57 -25.43 -12.65
C SER A 90 9.82 -24.02 -13.17
N TYR A 91 10.83 -23.88 -14.04
CA TYR A 91 11.02 -22.70 -14.87
C TYR A 91 10.14 -22.78 -16.11
#